data_AF-A0A059DXZ4-F1
#
_entry.id   AF-A0A059DXZ4-F1
#
_cell.length_a   1.000
_cell.length_b   1.000
_cell.length_c   1.000
_cell.angle_alpha   90.00
_cell.angle_beta   90.00
_cell.angle_gamma   90.00
#
_symmetry.space_group_name_H-M   'P 1'
#
loop_
_entity.id
_entity.type
_entity.pdbx_description
1 polymer ?
#
loop_
_entity_poly.entity_id
_entity_poly.type
_entity_poly.pdbx_seq_one_letter_code
_entity_poly.pdbx_strand_id
1 'polypeptide(L)'
;MLILDLLTSEPRHGYDLIREIESRTGGAYVPSPGVIYPALEALLDLGLVKVELDGQRRMFQLTKAGQTEHEANTETLQAIAERLAALQESERPEDPEDVRGAMYRLRHTVRDTVRSDPDNAANRKAIADILADAQQRIGKLTAS
;
A
#
# COMPACT_ATOMS: atom_id res chain seq x y z
N MET A 1 -2.99 9.93 11.08
CA MET A 1 -3.69 8.93 10.22
C MET A 1 -2.87 8.68 8.95
N LEU A 2 -2.78 7.47 8.39
CA LEU A 2 -1.91 7.14 7.23
C LEU A 2 -2.04 8.13 6.06
N ILE A 3 -3.26 8.55 5.70
CA ILE A 3 -3.48 9.55 4.63
C ILE A 3 -2.84 10.90 4.99
N LEU A 4 -2.99 11.34 6.25
CA LEU A 4 -2.32 12.56 6.74
C LEU A 4 -0.80 12.43 6.66
N ASP A 5 -0.26 11.26 7.01
CA ASP A 5 1.18 10.98 6.90
C ASP A 5 1.71 11.16 5.48
N LEU A 6 0.98 10.63 4.48
CA LEU A 6 1.38 10.77 3.08
C LEU A 6 1.35 12.22 2.58
N LEU A 7 0.47 13.04 3.14
CA LEU A 7 0.29 14.45 2.79
C LEU A 7 1.23 15.40 3.53
N THR A 8 2.02 14.91 4.50
CA THR A 8 3.06 15.73 5.17
C THR A 8 4.20 16.10 4.23
N SER A 9 4.51 15.21 3.28
CA SER A 9 5.67 15.34 2.38
C SER A 9 5.41 16.30 1.22
N GLU A 10 4.25 16.19 0.56
CA GLU A 10 3.85 17.06 -0.55
C GLU A 10 2.32 16.97 -0.77
N PRO A 11 1.71 17.96 -1.45
CA PRO A 11 0.36 17.83 -1.97
C PRO A 11 0.24 16.65 -2.95
N ARG A 12 -0.84 15.88 -2.87
CA ARG A 12 -1.02 14.65 -3.68
C ARG A 12 -2.42 14.56 -4.28
N HIS A 13 -2.56 13.90 -5.41
CA HIS A 13 -3.86 13.45 -5.89
C HIS A 13 -4.30 12.18 -5.15
N GLY A 14 -5.62 11.91 -5.13
CA GLY A 14 -6.18 10.69 -4.55
C GLY A 14 -5.57 9.40 -5.10
N TYR A 15 -5.29 9.35 -6.41
CA TYR A 15 -4.63 8.19 -7.03
C TYR A 15 -3.16 8.03 -6.62
N ASP A 16 -2.46 9.13 -6.36
CA ASP A 16 -1.07 9.06 -5.89
C ASP A 16 -1.02 8.52 -4.47
N LEU A 17 -2.01 8.85 -3.64
CA LEU A 17 -2.17 8.25 -2.31
C LEU A 17 -2.41 6.73 -2.40
N ILE A 18 -3.23 6.26 -3.33
CA ILE A 18 -3.44 4.81 -3.56
C ILE A 18 -2.11 4.13 -3.91
N ARG A 19 -1.38 4.68 -4.90
CA ARG A 19 -0.09 4.14 -5.35
C ARG A 19 0.97 4.16 -4.26
N GLU A 20 0.99 5.21 -3.44
CA GLU A 20 1.94 5.34 -2.35
C GLU A 20 1.63 4.33 -1.22
N ILE A 21 0.35 4.11 -0.89
CA ILE A 21 -0.05 3.07 0.07
C ILE A 21 0.30 1.68 -0.46
N GLU A 22 0.04 1.42 -1.74
CA GLU A 22 0.49 0.20 -2.41
C GLU A 22 2.02 0.05 -2.30
N SER A 23 2.78 1.07 -2.70
CA SER A 23 4.25 1.06 -2.64
C SER A 23 4.79 0.78 -1.22
N ARG A 24 4.29 1.49 -0.21
CA ARG A 24 4.72 1.35 1.19
C ARG A 24 4.37 -0.02 1.79
N THR A 25 3.24 -0.59 1.39
CA THR A 25 2.82 -1.93 1.81
C THR A 25 3.44 -3.04 0.95
N GLY A 26 4.24 -2.69 -0.07
CA GLY A 26 4.64 -3.58 -1.14
C GLY A 26 3.47 -4.10 -1.98
N GLY A 27 2.26 -3.58 -1.80
CA GLY A 27 1.01 -4.06 -2.39
C GLY A 27 0.27 -5.03 -1.50
N ALA A 28 0.59 -5.12 -0.19
CA ALA A 28 -0.15 -5.99 0.74
C ALA A 28 -1.59 -5.50 0.86
N TYR A 29 -1.74 -4.20 0.66
CA TYR A 29 -2.98 -3.48 0.72
C TYR A 29 -2.97 -2.41 -0.36
N VAL A 30 -3.93 -2.49 -1.26
CA VAL A 30 -4.21 -1.45 -2.25
C VAL A 30 -5.61 -0.94 -1.95
N PRO A 31 -5.77 0.25 -1.36
CA PRO A 31 -7.08 0.78 -1.05
C PRO A 31 -7.80 1.13 -2.35
N SER A 32 -9.09 0.82 -2.43
CA SER A 32 -9.89 1.21 -3.59
C SER A 32 -10.19 2.71 -3.58
N PRO A 33 -10.50 3.32 -4.74
CA PRO A 33 -11.03 4.68 -4.79
C PRO A 33 -12.22 4.89 -3.84
N GLY A 34 -13.11 3.89 -3.72
CA GLY A 34 -14.26 3.94 -2.82
C GLY A 34 -13.93 3.97 -1.33
N VAL A 35 -12.67 3.72 -0.94
CA VAL A 35 -12.18 3.90 0.44
C VAL A 35 -11.44 5.23 0.57
N ILE A 36 -10.59 5.58 -0.40
CA ILE A 36 -9.74 6.78 -0.33
C ILE A 36 -10.54 8.07 -0.46
N TYR A 37 -11.43 8.17 -1.45
CA TYR A 37 -12.13 9.42 -1.70
C TYR A 37 -13.10 9.79 -0.57
N PRO A 38 -13.92 8.86 -0.02
CA PRO A 38 -14.73 9.17 1.16
C PRO A 38 -13.90 9.56 2.39
N ALA A 39 -12.74 8.92 2.60
CA ALA A 39 -11.84 9.32 3.68
C ALA A 39 -11.29 10.75 3.47
N LEU A 40 -10.92 11.11 2.24
CA LEU A 40 -10.47 12.46 1.91
C LEU A 40 -11.57 13.51 2.08
N GLU A 41 -12.83 13.21 1.72
CA GLU A 41 -13.96 14.12 1.99
C GLU A 41 -14.17 14.29 3.50
N ALA A 42 -14.14 13.19 4.29
CA ALA A 42 -14.26 13.30 5.73
C ALA A 42 -13.16 14.18 6.36
N LEU A 43 -11.91 14.06 5.86
CA LEU A 43 -10.81 14.91 6.31
C LEU A 43 -10.97 16.38 5.89
N LEU A 44 -11.65 16.65 4.76
CA LEU A 44 -12.00 18.02 4.35
C LEU A 44 -13.07 18.61 5.25
N ASP A 45 -14.11 17.84 5.56
CA ASP A 45 -15.20 18.25 6.46
C ASP A 45 -14.67 18.56 7.86
N LEU A 46 -13.67 17.82 8.32
CA LEU A 46 -12.96 18.06 9.58
C LEU A 46 -11.93 19.21 9.50
N GLY A 47 -11.70 19.79 8.32
CA GLY A 47 -10.72 20.86 8.11
C GLY A 47 -9.26 20.43 8.26
N LEU A 48 -8.98 19.13 8.23
CA LEU A 48 -7.64 18.56 8.40
C LEU A 48 -6.83 18.57 7.10
N VAL A 49 -7.52 18.53 5.96
CA VAL A 49 -6.93 18.73 4.65
C VAL A 49 -7.67 19.85 3.91
N LYS A 50 -7.02 20.45 2.92
CA LYS A 50 -7.62 21.36 1.96
C LYS A 50 -7.44 20.81 0.55
N VAL A 51 -8.29 21.27 -0.37
CA VAL A 51 -8.23 20.90 -1.78
C VAL A 51 -7.92 22.13 -2.63
N GLU A 52 -6.99 21.96 -3.57
CA GLU A 52 -6.76 22.89 -4.67
C GLU A 52 -7.01 22.17 -6.00
N LEU A 53 -7.44 22.92 -7.01
CA LEU A 53 -7.65 22.38 -8.36
C LEU A 53 -6.36 22.52 -9.16
N ASP A 54 -5.84 21.38 -9.61
CA ASP A 54 -4.81 21.31 -10.63
C ASP A 54 -5.47 20.90 -11.96
N GLY A 55 -5.85 21.91 -12.74
CA GLY A 55 -6.71 21.76 -13.90
C GLY A 55 -8.09 21.19 -13.52
N GLN A 56 -8.36 19.95 -13.93
CA GLN A 56 -9.60 19.23 -13.59
C GLN A 56 -9.44 18.25 -12.41
N ARG A 57 -8.23 18.11 -11.86
CA ARG A 57 -7.93 17.13 -10.81
C ARG A 57 -7.83 17.82 -9.46
N ARG A 58 -8.38 17.17 -8.42
CA ARG A 58 -8.26 17.61 -7.03
C ARG A 58 -6.89 17.22 -6.48
N MET A 59 -6.17 18.21 -5.96
CA MET A 59 -4.92 18.05 -5.25
C MET A 59 -5.18 18.33 -3.77
N PHE A 60 -4.82 17.38 -2.91
CA PHE A 60 -5.08 17.46 -1.47
C PHE A 60 -3.80 17.87 -0.76
N GLN A 61 -3.93 18.72 0.25
CA GLN A 61 -2.81 19.19 1.06
C GLN A 61 -3.22 19.24 2.54
N LEU A 62 -2.27 18.96 3.43
CA LEU A 62 -2.49 19.10 4.87
C LEU A 62 -2.77 20.56 5.26
N THR A 63 -3.67 20.78 6.22
CA THR A 63 -3.80 22.06 6.91
C THR A 63 -2.92 22.08 8.17
N LYS A 64 -2.80 23.25 8.82
CA LYS A 64 -2.17 23.33 10.14
C LYS A 64 -2.86 22.43 11.18
N ALA A 65 -4.20 22.35 11.13
CA ALA A 65 -4.97 21.47 12.01
C ALA A 65 -4.68 19.99 11.70
N GLY A 66 -4.58 19.63 10.42
CA GLY A 66 -4.16 18.29 10.00
C GLY A 66 -2.77 17.90 10.47
N GLN A 67 -1.84 18.87 10.54
CA GLN A 67 -0.48 18.64 11.04
C GLN A 67 -0.50 18.31 12.53
N THR A 68 -1.21 19.12 13.33
CA THR A 68 -1.38 18.87 14.76
C THR A 68 -2.07 17.52 15.02
N GLU A 69 -3.10 17.18 14.24
CA GLU A 69 -3.80 15.91 14.35
C GLU A 69 -2.93 14.71 13.96
N HIS A 70 -2.07 14.86 12.95
CA HIS A 70 -1.09 13.82 12.58
C HIS A 70 -0.11 13.57 13.73
N GLU A 71 0.46 14.63 14.30
CA GLU A 71 1.40 14.56 15.42
C GLU A 71 0.75 13.91 16.65
N ALA A 72 -0.49 14.30 16.99
CA ALA A 72 -1.23 13.76 18.14
C ALA A 72 -1.58 12.26 18.00
N ASN A 73 -1.70 11.74 16.77
CA ASN A 73 -2.10 10.35 16.50
C ASN A 73 -0.94 9.42 16.10
N THR A 74 0.31 9.87 16.17
CA THR A 74 1.46 9.08 15.71
C THR A 74 1.66 7.81 16.55
N GLU A 75 1.46 7.88 17.87
CA GLU A 75 1.57 6.72 18.77
C GLU A 75 0.49 5.67 18.50
N THR A 76 -0.77 6.10 18.27
CA THR A 76 -1.88 5.21 17.93
C THR A 76 -1.65 4.50 16.59
N LEU A 77 -1.04 5.18 15.61
CA LEU A 77 -0.73 4.60 14.30
C LEU A 77 0.40 3.59 14.35
N GLN A 78 1.43 3.83 15.16
CA GLN A 78 2.50 2.85 15.40
C GLN A 78 1.92 1.58 16.03
N ALA A 79 1.08 1.70 17.05
CA ALA A 79 0.44 0.55 17.68
C ALA A 79 -0.46 -0.25 16.71
N ILE A 80 -1.20 0.42 15.83
CA ILE A 80 -2.04 -0.26 14.82
C ILE A 80 -1.18 -0.95 13.75
N ALA A 81 -0.10 -0.31 13.29
CA ALA A 81 0.82 -0.89 12.32
C ALA A 81 1.53 -2.13 12.88
N GLU A 82 1.98 -2.08 14.13
CA GLU A 82 2.56 -3.21 14.86
C GLU A 82 1.54 -4.34 15.06
N ARG A 83 0.29 -4.01 15.41
CA ARG A 83 -0.80 -4.99 15.54
C ARG A 83 -1.13 -5.68 14.21
N LEU A 84 -1.17 -4.92 13.11
CA LEU A 84 -1.40 -5.46 11.77
C LEU A 84 -0.25 -6.34 11.30
N ALA A 85 1.01 -5.98 11.59
CA ALA A 85 2.16 -6.82 11.34
C ALA A 85 2.10 -8.12 12.17
N ALA A 86 1.71 -8.04 13.45
CA ALA A 86 1.55 -9.22 14.30
C ALA A 86 0.38 -10.15 13.86
N LEU A 87 -0.67 -9.59 13.28
CA LEU A 87 -1.77 -10.37 12.67
C LEU A 87 -1.38 -11.02 11.34
N GLN A 88 -0.30 -10.57 10.69
CA GLN A 88 0.31 -11.22 9.53
C GLN A 88 1.18 -12.42 9.92
N GLU A 89 1.76 -12.40 11.12
CA GLU A 89 2.55 -13.51 11.71
C GLU A 89 1.68 -14.64 12.29
N SER A 90 0.40 -14.33 12.57
CA SER A 90 -0.56 -15.31 13.09
C SER A 90 -1.00 -16.23 11.95
N GLU A 91 -0.44 -17.44 11.91
CA GLU A 91 -0.73 -18.53 10.96
C GLU A 91 -2.21 -18.58 10.55
N ARG A 92 -2.55 -17.95 9.42
CA ARG A 92 -3.79 -18.28 8.73
C ARG A 92 -3.67 -19.74 8.29
N PRO A 93 -4.72 -20.57 8.47
CA PRO A 93 -4.76 -21.88 7.85
C PRO A 93 -4.36 -21.75 6.38
N GLU A 94 -3.53 -22.67 5.88
CA GLU A 94 -3.22 -22.79 4.45
C GLU A 94 -4.49 -23.20 3.71
N ASP A 95 -5.43 -22.26 3.56
CA ASP A 95 -6.53 -22.40 2.64
C ASP A 95 -5.93 -22.49 1.23
N PRO A 96 -6.04 -23.64 0.54
CA PRO A 96 -5.48 -23.82 -0.79
C PRO A 96 -6.09 -22.85 -1.83
N GLU A 97 -7.24 -22.26 -1.52
CA GLU A 97 -7.93 -21.29 -2.36
C GLU A 97 -7.59 -19.82 -2.00
N ASP A 98 -6.78 -19.56 -0.97
CA ASP A 98 -6.36 -18.20 -0.58
C ASP A 98 -5.28 -17.62 -1.51
N VAL A 99 -5.72 -17.19 -2.69
CA VAL A 99 -4.89 -16.48 -3.68
C VAL A 99 -4.26 -15.21 -3.08
N ARG A 100 -4.96 -14.51 -2.18
CA ARG A 100 -4.46 -13.25 -1.59
C ARG A 100 -3.30 -13.51 -0.63
N GLY A 101 -3.41 -14.51 0.24
CA GLY A 101 -2.34 -14.94 1.12
C GLY A 101 -1.15 -15.53 0.37
N ALA A 102 -1.41 -16.32 -0.68
CA ALA A 102 -0.36 -16.84 -1.55
C ALA A 102 0.45 -15.71 -2.22
N MET A 103 -0.23 -14.68 -2.74
CA MET A 103 0.43 -13.51 -3.33
C MET A 103 1.23 -12.69 -2.32
N TYR A 104 0.71 -12.53 -1.09
CA TYR A 104 1.43 -11.86 -0.02
C TYR A 104 2.74 -12.59 0.32
N ARG A 105 2.69 -13.91 0.54
CA ARG A 105 3.87 -14.74 0.83
C ARG A 105 4.88 -14.70 -0.31
N LEU A 106 4.42 -14.86 -1.55
CA LEU A 106 5.28 -14.78 -2.74
C LEU A 106 6.04 -13.46 -2.78
N ARG A 107 5.34 -12.33 -2.62
CA ARG A 107 5.99 -11.03 -2.64
C ARG A 107 6.99 -10.88 -1.49
N HIS A 108 6.62 -11.29 -0.28
CA HIS A 108 7.51 -11.20 0.89
C HIS A 108 8.82 -11.95 0.61
N THR A 109 8.73 -13.21 0.16
CA THR A 109 9.89 -14.03 -0.20
C THR A 109 10.73 -13.40 -1.30
N VAL A 110 10.12 -12.87 -2.37
CA VAL A 110 10.84 -12.17 -3.45
C VAL A 110 11.61 -10.97 -2.90
N ARG A 111 10.96 -10.13 -2.09
CA ARG A 111 11.56 -8.92 -1.53
C ARG A 111 12.72 -9.24 -0.60
N ASP A 112 12.56 -10.23 0.28
CA ASP A 112 13.62 -10.65 1.20
C ASP A 112 14.82 -11.21 0.47
N THR A 113 14.58 -12.08 -0.53
CA THR A 113 15.65 -12.68 -1.33
C THR A 113 16.46 -11.64 -2.10
N VAL A 114 15.81 -10.61 -2.66
CA VAL A 114 16.49 -9.52 -3.36
C VAL A 114 17.25 -8.62 -2.39
N ARG A 115 16.71 -8.38 -1.19
CA ARG A 115 17.36 -7.54 -0.17
C ARG A 115 18.55 -8.20 0.50
N SER A 116 18.51 -9.52 0.68
CA SER A 116 19.63 -10.25 1.30
C SER A 116 20.89 -10.25 0.45
N ASP A 117 20.75 -10.13 -0.88
CA ASP A 117 21.87 -10.10 -1.82
C ASP A 117 21.57 -9.19 -3.04
N PRO A 118 21.68 -7.85 -2.86
CA PRO A 118 21.28 -6.88 -3.87
C PRO A 118 22.12 -6.89 -5.14
N ASP A 119 23.33 -7.47 -5.13
CA ASP A 119 24.25 -7.46 -6.27
C ASP A 119 24.17 -8.76 -7.10
N ASN A 120 23.46 -9.76 -6.60
CA ASN A 120 23.30 -11.04 -7.29
C ASN A 120 22.30 -10.98 -8.45
N ALA A 121 22.85 -10.63 -9.62
CA ALA A 121 22.10 -10.55 -10.86
C ALA A 121 21.51 -11.91 -11.29
N ALA A 122 22.13 -13.03 -10.92
CA ALA A 122 21.63 -14.36 -11.23
C ALA A 122 20.33 -14.65 -10.47
N ASN A 123 20.28 -14.34 -9.16
CA ASN A 123 19.07 -14.48 -8.35
C ASN A 123 17.94 -13.58 -8.88
N ARG A 124 18.24 -12.32 -9.21
CA ARG A 124 17.23 -11.40 -9.77
C ARG A 124 16.66 -11.92 -11.09
N LYS A 125 17.52 -12.43 -11.98
CA LYS A 125 17.10 -13.03 -13.24
C LYS A 125 16.22 -14.26 -13.01
N ALA A 126 16.64 -15.18 -12.15
CA ALA A 126 15.87 -16.39 -11.83
C ALA A 126 14.48 -16.04 -11.26
N ILE A 127 14.40 -15.07 -10.35
CA ILE A 127 13.12 -14.57 -9.81
C ILE A 127 12.24 -14.02 -10.94
N ALA A 128 12.79 -13.18 -11.83
CA ALA A 128 12.03 -12.62 -12.94
C ALA A 128 11.49 -13.71 -13.89
N ASP A 129 12.30 -14.73 -14.20
CA ASP A 129 11.91 -15.85 -15.04
C ASP A 129 10.77 -16.67 -14.40
N ILE A 130 10.84 -16.94 -13.08
CA ILE A 130 9.79 -17.63 -12.32
C ILE A 130 8.47 -16.85 -12.35
N LEU A 131 8.53 -15.53 -12.13
CA LEU A 131 7.33 -14.68 -12.14
C LEU A 131 6.69 -14.62 -13.53
N ALA A 132 7.50 -14.61 -14.59
CA ALA A 132 7.01 -14.64 -15.97
C ALA A 132 6.30 -15.96 -16.29
N ASP A 133 6.85 -17.11 -15.89
CA ASP A 133 6.20 -18.42 -16.04
C ASP A 133 4.87 -18.47 -15.27
N ALA A 134 4.88 -18.04 -14.01
CA ALA A 134 3.68 -18.01 -13.17
C ALA A 134 2.57 -17.15 -13.81
N GLN A 135 2.90 -15.95 -14.29
CA GLN A 135 1.96 -15.08 -15.00
C GLN A 135 1.39 -15.78 -16.25
N GLN A 136 2.24 -16.40 -17.07
CA GLN A 136 1.80 -17.09 -18.29
C GLN A 136 0.84 -18.24 -17.96
N ARG A 137 1.15 -19.03 -16.93
CA ARG A 137 0.32 -20.17 -16.51
C ARG A 137 -1.02 -19.74 -15.95
N ILE A 138 -1.05 -18.70 -15.11
CA ILE A 138 -2.30 -18.14 -14.57
C ILE A 138 -3.14 -17.54 -15.71
N GLY A 139 -2.54 -16.79 -16.65
CA GLY A 139 -3.26 -16.19 -17.78
C GLY A 139 -3.89 -17.20 -18.74
N LYS A 140 -3.37 -18.44 -18.81
CA LYS A 140 -4.01 -19.52 -19.59
C LYS A 140 -5.33 -19.99 -18.98
N LEU A 141 -5.55 -19.80 -17.68
CA LEU A 141 -6.80 -20.19 -17.00
C LEU A 141 -8.00 -19.35 -17.45
N THR A 142 -7.78 -18.13 -17.95
CA THR A 142 -8.85 -17.25 -18.47
C THR A 142 -9.13 -17.45 -19.96
N ALA A 143 -8.37 -18.33 -20.63
CA ALA A 143 -8.46 -18.58 -22.08
C ALA A 143 -9.12 -19.92 -22.44
N SER A 144 -9.74 -20.60 -21.46
CA SER A 144 -10.54 -21.83 -21.62
C SER A 144 -11.96 -21.60 -21.14
#